data_AF-A0A3D0Q781-F1
#
_entry.id   AF-A0A3D0Q781-F1
#
_cell.length_a   1.000
_cell.length_b   1.000
_cell.length_c   1.000
_cell.angle_alpha   90.00
_cell.angle_beta   90.00
_cell.angle_gamma   90.00
#
_symmetry.space_group_name_H-M   'P 1'
#
loop_
_entity.id
_entity.type
_entity.pdbx_description
1 polymer ?
#
loop_
_entity_poly.entity_id
_entity_poly.type
_entity_poly.pdbx_seq_one_letter_code
_entity_poly.pdbx_strand_id
1 'polypeptide(L)' 'MNALVAKLKKLSDFVGQTRGQEYFELLVLALSEIIECDFVFIGQPNNRANRCSTVAVSAFNRIEENFTYELNNT' A
#
# COMPACT_ATOMS: atom_id res chain seq x y z
N MET A 1 -23.69 -11.48 -4.19
CA MET A 1 -22.98 -10.28 -3.66
C MET A 1 -21.86 -9.96 -4.64
N ASN A 2 -21.75 -8.72 -5.13
CA ASN A 2 -20.72 -8.34 -6.12
C ASN A 2 -19.32 -8.57 -5.51
N ALA A 3 -18.44 -9.27 -6.23
CA ALA A 3 -17.10 -9.63 -5.76
C ALA A 3 -16.28 -8.39 -5.33
N LEU A 4 -16.41 -7.27 -6.05
CA LEU A 4 -15.78 -6.00 -5.69
C LEU A 4 -16.29 -5.46 -4.35
N VAL A 5 -17.61 -5.54 -4.11
CA VAL A 5 -18.23 -5.09 -2.85
C VAL A 5 -17.72 -5.93 -1.67
N ALA A 6 -17.51 -7.23 -1.87
CA ALA A 6 -16.92 -8.09 -0.85
C ALA A 6 -15.46 -7.69 -0.53
N LYS A 7 -14.64 -7.41 -1.56
CA LYS A 7 -13.26 -6.94 -1.38
C LYS A 7 -13.20 -5.59 -0.65
N LEU A 8 -14.07 -4.63 -1.02
CA LEU A 8 -14.16 -3.32 -0.38
C LEU A 8 -14.61 -3.40 1.09
N LYS A 9 -15.55 -4.31 1.40
CA LYS A 9 -15.98 -4.54 2.79
C LYS A 9 -14.83 -5.11 3.63
N LYS A 10 -14.12 -6.13 3.12
CA LYS A 10 -12.94 -6.72 3.77
C LYS A 10 -11.87 -5.65 4.05
N LEU A 11 -11.60 -4.77 3.08
CA LEU A 11 -10.72 -3.61 3.27
C LEU A 11 -11.19 -2.72 4.42
N SER A 12 -12.46 -2.32 4.42
CA SER A 12 -13.03 -1.45 5.46
C SER A 12 -12.91 -2.07 6.86
N ASP A 13 -13.17 -3.38 6.98
CA ASP A 13 -13.10 -4.11 8.25
C ASP A 13 -11.65 -4.18 8.77
N PHE A 14 -10.68 -4.42 7.89
CA PHE A 14 -9.25 -4.50 8.23
C PHE A 14 -8.65 -3.14 8.62
N VAL A 15 -8.95 -2.11 7.84
CA VAL A 15 -8.47 -0.73 8.06
C VAL A 15 -9.04 -0.15 9.36
N GLY A 16 -10.29 -0.49 9.71
CA GLY A 16 -10.94 0.01 10.93
C GLY A 16 -10.39 -0.57 12.24
N GLN A 17 -9.68 -1.70 12.20
CA GLN A 17 -9.20 -2.41 13.39
C GLN A 17 -7.68 -2.32 13.60
N THR A 18 -6.95 -1.80 12.63
CA THR A 18 -5.48 -1.75 12.65
C THR A 18 -4.94 -0.33 12.77
N ARG A 19 -3.71 -0.20 13.27
CA ARG A 19 -3.04 1.09 13.52
C ARG A 19 -1.55 0.98 13.23
N GLY A 20 -0.91 2.13 13.01
CA GLY A 20 0.53 2.19 12.79
C GLY A 20 0.93 1.49 11.50
N GLN A 21 2.02 0.72 11.53
CA GLN A 21 2.58 0.05 10.34
C GLN A 21 1.63 -0.98 9.72
N GLU A 22 0.95 -1.78 10.56
CA GLU A 22 0.02 -2.83 10.13
C GLU A 22 -1.13 -2.29 9.27
N TYR A 23 -1.60 -1.08 9.58
CA TYR A 23 -2.61 -0.38 8.78
C TYR A 23 -2.14 -0.20 7.32
N PHE A 24 -0.90 0.25 7.11
CA PHE A 24 -0.37 0.53 5.77
C PHE A 24 -0.12 -0.77 4.99
N GLU A 25 0.36 -1.82 5.67
CA GLU A 25 0.60 -3.14 5.07
C GLU A 25 -0.70 -3.79 4.59
N LEU A 26 -1.74 -3.82 5.43
CA LEU A 26 -3.04 -4.34 5.03
C LEU A 26 -3.69 -3.52 3.90
N LEU A 27 -3.48 -2.20 3.91
CA LEU A 27 -3.98 -1.32 2.86
C LEU A 27 -3.33 -1.64 1.51
N VAL A 28 -2.00 -1.80 1.42
CA VAL A 28 -1.34 -2.12 0.13
C VAL A 28 -1.69 -3.52 -0.38
N LEU A 29 -1.87 -4.51 0.50
CA LEU A 29 -2.35 -5.85 0.12
C LEU A 29 -3.76 -5.79 -0.45
N ALA A 30 -4.69 -5.18 0.30
CA ALA A 30 -6.08 -5.07 -0.12
C ALA A 30 -6.23 -4.28 -1.42
N LEU A 31 -5.44 -3.21 -1.60
CA LEU A 31 -5.38 -2.49 -2.87
C LEU A 31 -4.89 -3.42 -3.98
N SER A 32 -3.78 -4.14 -3.80
CA SER A 32 -3.29 -5.06 -4.84
C SER A 32 -4.34 -6.11 -5.26
N GLU A 33 -5.17 -6.61 -4.33
CA GLU A 33 -6.29 -7.51 -4.63
C GLU A 33 -7.46 -6.82 -5.37
N ILE A 34 -7.73 -5.54 -5.09
CA ILE A 34 -8.85 -4.77 -5.66
C ILE A 34 -8.52 -4.28 -7.07
N ILE A 35 -7.33 -3.69 -7.25
CA ILE A 35 -6.91 -3.11 -8.53
C ILE A 35 -6.15 -4.10 -9.42
N GLU A 36 -5.89 -5.32 -8.94
CA GLU A 36 -5.29 -6.42 -9.71
C GLU A 36 -3.96 -6.03 -10.36
N CYS A 37 -3.06 -5.45 -9.55
CA CYS A 37 -1.76 -4.98 -10.00
C CYS A 37 -0.63 -5.71 -9.29
N ASP A 38 0.51 -5.80 -9.99
CA ASP A 38 1.68 -6.54 -9.51
C ASP A 38 2.42 -5.78 -8.39
N PHE A 39 2.34 -4.46 -8.37
CA PHE A 39 3.05 -3.62 -7.39
C PHE A 39 2.17 -2.48 -6.88
N VAL A 40 2.05 -2.37 -5.56
CA VAL A 40 1.43 -1.24 -4.86
C VAL A 40 2.35 -0.81 -3.74
N PHE A 41 2.59 0.48 -3.60
CA PHE A 41 3.28 1.01 -2.43
C PHE A 41 2.70 2.34 -1.99
N ILE A 42 2.85 2.64 -0.71
CA ILE A 42 2.53 3.94 -0.12
C ILE A 42 3.86 4.62 0.17
N GLY A 43 4.09 5.77 -0.46
CA GLY A 43 5.29 6.58 -0.29
C GLY A 43 5.06 7.76 0.65
N GLN A 44 6.07 8.09 1.46
CA GLN A 44 6.17 9.34 2.18
C GLN A 44 7.23 10.22 1.52
N PRO A 45 6.82 11.30 0.81
CA PRO A 45 7.77 12.20 0.18
C PRO A 45 8.51 13.05 1.21
N ASN A 46 9.82 13.23 0.99
CA ASN A 46 10.66 14.16 1.72
C ASN A 46 11.00 15.35 0.81
N ASN A 47 10.20 16.41 0.95
CA ASN A 47 10.30 17.62 0.13
C ASN A 47 11.64 18.37 0.26
N ARG A 48 12.44 18.08 1.30
CA ARG A 48 13.76 18.71 1.47
C ARG A 48 14.87 17.96 0.76
N ALA A 49 14.73 16.64 0.66
CA ALA A 49 15.75 15.76 0.09
C ALA A 49 15.45 15.33 -1.35
N ASN A 50 14.28 15.70 -1.90
CA ASN A 50 13.79 15.23 -3.20
C ASN A 50 13.77 13.70 -3.34
N ARG A 51 13.39 13.03 -2.25
CA ARG A 51 13.36 11.57 -2.12
C ARG A 51 12.00 11.14 -1.58
N CYS A 52 11.62 9.90 -1.86
CA CYS A 52 10.44 9.28 -1.31
C CYS A 52 10.82 7.94 -0.67
N SER A 53 10.45 7.77 0.59
CA SER A 53 10.63 6.51 1.30
C SER A 53 9.29 5.80 1.38
N THR A 54 9.25 4.51 1.08
CA THR A 54 8.01 3.74 1.22
C THR A 54 7.71 3.49 2.69
N VAL A 55 6.42 3.53 3.00
CA VAL A 55 5.85 3.19 4.30
C VAL A 55 5.35 1.74 4.28
N ALA A 56 4.80 1.30 3.15
CA ALA A 56 4.45 -0.09 2.90
C ALA A 56 4.58 -0.42 1.40
N VAL A 57 4.94 -1.66 1.09
CA VAL A 57 5.12 -2.18 -0.27
C VAL A 57 4.45 -3.54 -0.36
N SER A 58 3.62 -3.72 -1.39
CA SER A 58 3.09 -5.01 -1.83
C SER A 58 3.64 -5.31 -3.22
N ALA A 59 4.30 -6.45 -3.38
CA ALA A 59 4.69 -7.01 -4.68
C ALA A 59 4.10 -8.40 -4.83
N PHE A 60 3.43 -8.67 -5.95
CA PHE A 60 2.78 -9.96 -6.23
C PHE A 60 1.91 -10.46 -5.07
N ASN A 61 1.13 -9.54 -4.47
CA ASN A 61 0.25 -9.77 -3.32
C ASN A 61 0.99 -10.25 -2.05
N ARG A 62 2.22 -9.79 -1.83
CA ARG A 62 3.03 -10.06 -0.63
C ARG A 62 3.66 -8.77 -0.13
N ILE A 63 3.75 -8.64 1.19
CA ILE A 63 4.48 -7.53 1.81
C ILE A 63 5.97 -7.70 1.54
N GLU A 64 6.60 -6.64 1.07
CA GLU A 64 8.03 -6.58 0.78
C GLU A 64 8.70 -5.49 1.61
N GLU A 65 10.04 -5.50 1.62
CA GLU A 65 10.84 -4.51 2.32
C GLU A 65 10.62 -3.09 1.79
N ASN A 66 10.64 -2.12 2.71
CA ASN A 66 10.58 -0.72 2.35
C ASN A 66 11.86 -0.28 1.64
N PHE A 67 11.71 0.59 0.64
CA PHE A 67 12.81 1.17 -0.11
C PHE A 67 12.68 2.70 -0.19
N THR A 68 13.75 3.36 -0.62
CA THR A 68 13.77 4.81 -0.85
C THR A 68 14.25 5.08 -2.27
N TYR A 69 13.53 5.93 -2.98
CA TYR A 69 13.85 6.33 -4.34
C TYR A 69 13.95 7.85 -4.46
N GLU A 70 14.72 8.31 -5.44
CA GLU A 70 14.80 9.73 -5.80
C GLU A 70 13.53 10.13 -6.57
N LEU A 71 12.98 11.31 -6.28
CA LEU A 71 11.87 11.90 -7.06
C LEU A 71 12.38 12.59 -8.34
N ASN A 72 13.69 12.65 -8.55
CA ASN A 72 14.27 13.14 -9.79
C ASN A 72 13.91 12.18 -10.93
N ASN A 73 13.22 12.68 -11.96
CA ASN A 73 12.83 11.94 -13.16
C ASN A 73 11.82 10.80 -12.96
N THR A 74 11.04 10.81 -11.87
CA THR A 74 9.79 10.02 -11.74
C THR A 74 8.65 10.72 -12.47
#